data_AF-A0A430C4E6-F1
#
_entry.id   AF-A0A430C4E6-F1
#
_cell.length_a   1.000
_cell.length_b   1.000
_cell.length_c   1.000
_cell.angle_alpha   90.00
_cell.angle_beta   90.00
_cell.angle_gamma   90.00
#
_symmetry.space_group_name_H-M   'P 1'
#
loop_
_entity.id
_entity.type
_entity.pdbx_description
1 polymer ?
#
loop_
_entity_poly.entity_id
_entity_poly.type
_entity_poly.pdbx_seq_one_letter_code
_entity_poly.pdbx_strand_id
1 'polypeptide(L)'
;MENITANRLAAGSVLRFAYLAHLALVLPVSLLFGLIGMMGGSTVHYNGQAVHGLPALFIALALGAVFPVLPALWFWLGVLVLRLLRGRGPGLRIRQD
;
A
#
# COMPACT_ATOMS: atom_id res chain seq x y z
N MET A 1 22.64 20.39 -16.12
CA MET A 1 22.21 19.23 -15.33
C MET A 1 20.85 19.56 -14.76
N GLU A 2 19.82 18.91 -15.30
CA GLU A 2 18.42 19.13 -14.96
C GLU A 2 18.21 18.69 -13.51
N ASN A 3 18.15 19.66 -12.61
CA ASN A 3 17.79 19.44 -11.23
C ASN A 3 16.32 19.03 -11.27
N ILE A 4 16.06 17.72 -11.29
CA ILE A 4 14.74 17.13 -11.04
C ILE A 4 14.45 17.48 -9.59
N THR A 5 14.08 18.74 -9.37
CA THR A 5 13.54 19.22 -8.13
C THR A 5 12.35 18.31 -7.88
N ALA A 6 12.44 17.50 -6.82
CA ALA A 6 11.34 16.71 -6.28
C ALA A 6 10.26 17.66 -5.74
N ASN A 7 9.80 18.55 -6.62
CA ASN A 7 8.92 19.66 -6.36
C ASN A 7 7.52 19.07 -6.45
N ARG A 8 6.95 18.85 -5.27
CA ARG A 8 5.51 18.65 -5.04
C ARG A 8 4.88 17.38 -5.64
N LEU A 9 5.39 16.20 -5.31
CA LEU A 9 4.46 15.05 -5.23
C LEU A 9 3.50 15.33 -4.07
N ALA A 10 2.31 15.88 -4.30
CA ALA A 10 1.36 16.16 -3.21
C ALA A 10 1.24 14.92 -2.30
N ALA A 11 1.18 15.10 -0.97
CA ALA A 11 1.18 13.97 -0.05
C ALA A 11 0.05 12.97 -0.40
N GLY A 12 -1.10 13.46 -0.85
CA GLY A 12 -2.18 12.62 -1.36
C GLY A 12 -1.82 11.76 -2.60
N SER A 13 -0.93 12.25 -3.48
CA SER A 13 -0.45 11.47 -4.63
C SER A 13 0.43 10.30 -4.18
N VAL A 14 1.25 10.49 -3.16
CA VAL A 14 2.10 9.41 -2.60
C VAL A 14 1.23 8.28 -2.05
N LEU A 15 0.17 8.61 -1.31
CA LEU A 15 -0.76 7.61 -0.79
C LEU A 15 -1.41 6.80 -1.92
N ARG A 16 -1.86 7.48 -2.98
CA ARG A 16 -2.49 6.81 -4.14
C ARG A 16 -1.51 5.89 -4.88
N PHE A 17 -0.30 6.37 -5.17
CA PHE A 17 0.71 5.54 -5.83
C PHE A 17 1.12 4.35 -4.98
N ALA A 18 1.36 4.56 -3.68
CA ALA A 18 1.71 3.48 -2.77
C ALA A 18 0.56 2.47 -2.68
N TYR A 19 -0.69 2.93 -2.55
CA TYR A 19 -1.86 2.05 -2.54
C TYR A 19 -1.98 1.24 -3.82
N LEU A 20 -1.92 1.87 -5.00
CA LEU A 20 -2.03 1.18 -6.28
C LEU A 20 -0.91 0.16 -6.49
N ALA A 21 0.32 0.48 -6.11
CA ALA A 21 1.45 -0.45 -6.20
C ALA A 21 1.23 -1.69 -5.32
N HIS A 22 0.77 -1.51 -4.08
CA HIS A 22 0.50 -2.63 -3.19
C HIS A 22 -0.77 -3.40 -3.59
N LEU A 23 -1.79 -2.71 -4.11
CA LEU A 23 -3.01 -3.34 -4.62
C LEU A 23 -2.70 -4.25 -5.79
N ALA A 24 -1.87 -3.81 -6.74
CA ALA A 24 -1.47 -4.61 -7.89
C ALA A 24 -0.72 -5.89 -7.50
N LEU A 25 -0.07 -5.91 -6.33
CA LEU A 25 0.63 -7.08 -5.80
C LEU A 25 -0.28 -7.98 -4.95
N VAL A 26 -1.00 -7.39 -4.00
CA VAL A 26 -1.75 -8.12 -2.98
C VAL A 26 -3.07 -8.65 -3.53
N LEU A 27 -3.74 -7.90 -4.42
CA LEU A 27 -5.04 -8.30 -4.95
C LEU A 27 -4.96 -9.62 -5.72
N PRO A 28 -4.05 -9.84 -6.70
CA PRO A 28 -3.94 -11.11 -7.40
C PRO A 28 -3.62 -12.28 -6.46
N VAL A 29 -2.72 -12.07 -5.49
CA VAL A 29 -2.34 -13.09 -4.51
C VAL A 29 -3.54 -13.47 -3.64
N SER A 30 -4.29 -12.47 -3.14
CA SER A 30 -5.50 -12.72 -2.36
C SER A 30 -6.54 -13.49 -3.17
N LEU A 31 -6.79 -13.10 -4.42
CA LEU A 31 -7.76 -13.76 -5.30
C LEU A 31 -7.37 -15.20 -5.59
N LEU A 32 -6.07 -15.47 -5.78
CA LEU A 32 -5.58 -16.83 -5.93
C LEU A 32 -5.91 -17.69 -4.69
N PHE A 33 -5.66 -17.17 -3.48
CA PHE A 33 -6.04 -17.87 -2.25
C PHE A 33 -7.55 -18.04 -2.09
N GLY A 34 -8.35 -17.04 -2.51
CA GLY A 34 -9.80 -17.12 -2.54
C GLY A 34 -10.33 -18.17 -3.50
N LEU A 35 -9.74 -18.28 -4.70
CA LEU A 35 -10.07 -19.31 -5.69
C LEU A 35 -9.71 -20.71 -5.17
N ILE A 36 -8.54 -20.88 -4.56
CA ILE A 36 -8.16 -22.15 -3.93
C ILE A 36 -9.15 -22.50 -2.81
N GLY A 37 -9.54 -21.53 -1.98
CA GLY A 37 -10.55 -21.72 -0.92
C GLY A 37 -11.92 -22.10 -1.48
N MET A 38 -12.32 -21.48 -2.59
CA MET A 38 -13.55 -21.79 -3.31
C MET A 38 -13.56 -23.23 -3.83
N MET A 39 -12.41 -23.76 -4.27
CA MET A 39 -12.25 -25.15 -4.73
C MET A 39 -12.05 -26.16 -3.59
N GLY A 40 -12.17 -25.75 -2.32
CA GLY A 40 -12.07 -26.63 -1.15
C GLY A 40 -10.72 -26.62 -0.43
N GLY A 41 -9.80 -25.72 -0.81
CA GLY A 41 -8.53 -25.55 -0.10
C GLY A 41 -8.68 -24.82 1.24
N SER A 42 -7.79 -25.13 2.19
CA SER A 42 -7.78 -24.51 3.54
C SER A 42 -6.92 -23.25 3.56
N THR A 43 -7.27 -22.25 2.74
CA THR A 43 -6.49 -21.01 2.58
C THR A 43 -7.12 -19.80 3.25
N VAL A 44 -8.45 -19.76 3.32
CA VAL A 44 -9.22 -18.69 3.95
C VAL A 44 -9.82 -19.24 5.25
N HIS A 45 -9.55 -18.57 6.37
CA HIS A 45 -10.09 -18.96 7.67
C HIS A 45 -10.86 -17.80 8.30
N TYR A 46 -11.98 -18.13 8.94
CA TYR A 46 -12.79 -17.20 9.72
C TYR A 46 -13.08 -17.84 11.07
N ASN A 47 -12.73 -17.16 12.17
CA ASN A 47 -12.86 -17.68 13.53
C ASN A 47 -12.25 -19.08 13.74
N GLY A 48 -11.10 -19.34 13.10
CA GLY A 48 -10.40 -20.62 13.20
C GLY A 48 -10.98 -21.76 12.35
N GLN A 49 -12.05 -21.53 11.59
CA GLN A 49 -12.61 -22.51 10.65
C GLN A 49 -12.28 -22.14 9.21
N ALA A 50 -11.98 -23.15 8.40
CA ALA A 50 -11.78 -22.97 6.96
C ALA A 50 -13.10 -22.57 6.30
N VAL A 51 -13.06 -21.52 5.48
CA VAL A 51 -14.20 -21.06 4.70
C VAL A 51 -14.01 -21.54 3.27
N HIS A 52 -15.04 -22.18 2.73
CA HIS A 52 -15.04 -22.74 1.39
C HIS A 52 -16.14 -22.14 0.50
N GLY A 53 -16.04 -22.40 -0.80
CA GLY A 53 -17.00 -21.93 -1.80
C GLY A 53 -16.94 -20.42 -2.06
N LEU A 54 -18.03 -19.88 -2.58
CA LEU A 54 -18.17 -18.44 -2.89
C LEU A 54 -17.79 -17.48 -1.74
N PRO A 55 -18.15 -17.76 -0.47
CA PRO A 55 -17.75 -16.89 0.64
C PRO A 55 -16.23 -16.70 0.77
N ALA A 56 -15.43 -17.73 0.47
CA ALA A 56 -13.98 -17.65 0.52
C ALA A 56 -13.43 -16.62 -0.48
N LEU A 57 -14.02 -16.55 -1.68
CA LEU A 57 -13.65 -15.61 -2.73
C LEU A 57 -13.99 -14.16 -2.34
N PHE A 58 -15.15 -13.92 -1.73
CA PHE A 58 -15.54 -12.58 -1.28
C PHE A 58 -14.66 -12.09 -0.12
N ILE A 59 -14.33 -12.96 0.84
CA ILE A 59 -13.41 -12.61 1.93
C ILE A 59 -12.03 -12.27 1.36
N ALA A 60 -11.51 -13.11 0.46
CA ALA A 60 -10.24 -12.87 -0.19
C ALA A 60 -10.21 -11.53 -0.97
N LEU A 61 -11.27 -11.22 -1.74
CA LEU A 61 -11.40 -9.96 -2.46
C LEU A 61 -11.39 -8.76 -1.51
N ALA A 62 -12.16 -8.83 -0.42
CA ALA A 62 -12.21 -7.77 0.58
C ALA A 62 -10.83 -7.55 1.23
N LEU A 63 -10.15 -8.63 1.63
CA LEU A 63 -8.80 -8.56 2.18
C LEU A 63 -7.81 -7.99 1.17
N GLY A 64 -7.87 -8.42 -0.09
CA GLY A 64 -7.03 -7.92 -1.17
C GLY A 64 -7.15 -6.42 -1.42
N ALA A 65 -8.34 -5.85 -1.21
CA ALA A 65 -8.57 -4.41 -1.33
C ALA A 65 -8.16 -3.63 -0.07
N VAL A 66 -8.33 -4.22 1.12
CA VAL A 66 -8.10 -3.53 2.40
C VAL A 66 -6.62 -3.56 2.83
N PHE A 67 -5.94 -4.70 2.71
CA PHE A 67 -4.55 -4.85 3.17
C PHE A 67 -3.56 -3.84 2.56
N PRO A 68 -3.64 -3.48 1.26
CA PRO A 68 -2.76 -2.47 0.65
C PRO A 68 -2.82 -1.08 1.30
N VAL A 69 -3.88 -0.78 2.06
CA VAL A 69 -4.04 0.52 2.75
C VAL A 69 -2.99 0.70 3.83
N LEU A 70 -2.62 -0.36 4.57
CA LEU A 70 -1.66 -0.28 5.67
C LEU A 70 -0.26 0.19 5.24
N PRO A 71 0.43 -0.47 4.28
CA PRO A 71 1.73 -0.01 3.82
C PRO A 71 1.64 1.33 3.09
N ALA A 72 0.53 1.64 2.42
CA ALA A 72 0.31 2.93 1.77
C ALA A 72 0.25 4.08 2.79
N LEU A 73 -0.47 3.89 3.91
CA LEU A 73 -0.51 4.83 5.02
C LEU A 73 0.87 4.99 5.67
N TRP A 74 1.60 3.89 5.87
CA TRP A 74 2.97 3.94 6.40
C TRP A 74 3.90 4.78 5.53
N PHE A 75 3.87 4.56 4.21
CA PHE A 75 4.67 5.31 3.25
C PHE A 75 4.29 6.80 3.23
N TRP A 76 2.99 7.09 3.29
CA TRP A 76 2.46 8.44 3.39
C TRP A 76 2.93 9.16 4.66
N LEU A 77 2.87 8.50 5.82
CA LEU A 77 3.38 9.02 7.09
C LEU A 77 4.89 9.29 7.03
N GLY A 78 5.68 8.37 6.44
CA GLY A 78 7.12 8.57 6.25
C GLY A 78 7.43 9.83 5.43
N VAL A 79 6.71 10.05 4.33
CA VAL A 79 6.85 11.27 3.52
C VAL A 79 6.40 12.53 4.29
N LEU A 80 5.35 12.43 5.11
CA LEU A 80 4.89 13.55 5.94
C LEU A 80 5.97 13.95 6.96
N VAL A 81 6.56 12.97 7.66
CA VAL A 81 7.64 13.20 8.63
C VAL A 81 8.86 13.83 7.96
N LEU A 82 9.29 13.31 6.82
CA LEU A 82 10.42 13.88 6.06
C LEU A 82 10.17 15.33 5.62
N ARG A 83 8.93 15.69 5.29
CA ARG A 83 8.55 17.08 4.98
C ARG A 83 8.62 17.98 6.20
N LEU A 84 8.11 17.52 7.34
CA LEU A 84 8.17 18.27 8.59
C LEU A 84 9.62 18.49 9.04
N LEU A 85 10.49 17.50 8.85
CA LEU A 85 11.93 17.62 9.12
C LEU A 85 12.64 18.57 8.14
N ARG A 86 12.31 18.53 6.84
CA ARG A 86 12.84 19.50 5.85
C ARG A 86 12.44 20.94 6.15
N GLY A 87 11.27 21.17 6.75
CA GLY A 87 10.84 22.50 7.21
C GLY A 87 11.55 23.01 8.46
N ARG A 88 12.29 22.15 9.17
CA ARG A 88 13.00 22.47 10.43
C ARG A 88 14.54 22.42 10.35
N GLY A 89 15.10 21.93 9.24
CA GLY A 89 16.55 21.96 9.04
C GLY A 89 17.03 23.36 8.64
N PRO A 90 18.22 23.81 9.09
CA PRO A 90 18.83 25.02 8.54
C PRO A 90 18.94 24.81 7.04
N GLY A 91 18.28 25.69 6.28
CA GLY A 91 18.33 25.63 4.83
C GLY A 91 19.80 25.64 4.42
N LEU A 92 20.28 24.49 3.94
CA LEU A 92 21.56 24.37 3.24
C LEU A 92 21.44 25.25 1.99
N ARG A 93 21.71 26.55 2.17
CA ARG A 93 22.06 27.47 1.10
C ARG A 93 23.40 26.97 0.60
N ILE A 94 23.36 26.04 -0.36
CA ILE A 94 24.52 25.71 -1.16
C ILE A 94 24.84 27.00 -1.92
N ARG A 95 25.87 27.70 -1.42
CA ARG A 95 26.42 28.90 -2.04
C ARG A 95 26.98 28.44 -3.39
N GLN A 96 26.34 28.88 -4.46
CA GLN A 96 26.90 28.74 -5.80
C GLN A 96 27.89 29.88 -5.98
N ASP A 97 29.15 29.59 -5.66
CA ASP A 97 30.29 30.39 -6.09
C ASP A 97 30.73 29.90 -7.49
#